data_AF-A0A2T1C708-F1
#
_entry.id   AF-A0A2T1C708-F1
#
_cell.length_a   1.000
_cell.length_b   1.000
_cell.length_c   1.000
_cell.angle_alpha   90.00
_cell.angle_beta   90.00
_cell.angle_gamma   90.00
#
_symmetry.space_group_name_H-M   'P 1'
#
loop_
_entity.id
_entity.type
_entity.pdbx_description
1 polymer ?
#
loop_
_entity_poly.entity_id
_entity_poly.type
_entity_poly.pdbx_seq_one_letter_code
_entity_poly.pdbx_strand_id
1 'polypeptide(L)'
;MSDSDQPQSISQENAPSPNHITPDRSIEPSEQTSAPQSISKPEASDARYALNPNGLLSQPQLERASNGFMPESPVNFNKQKPKTPPYGLLILVSIAVMAVGLVLNAFWLGMAGAIVALVISLRVIWADVQALTTELLSPQQRTLTVSILGFIAALLGLLQVGGVWRRFGFWLNRLNWEAIGATGEVIGAVGQILIAVLAVYVAWRQYVISKDLTIQQNIITQQQTIDAYFQGISELVLDEEGLLEDLPLERAIAEGRTAAILSSIDGNGKAKVLRFLSRSRLLTPLKRDGRLGRAILDGLGGYAEDRDYGTRVIDLGVMLAGADLSSTDLRWTDLSGINLIRANLMNCDLVKANLARTILYETNLSGADLMGTRLFYGSATTATPRTRNDIPNYTTGEFTGAVVENADFSNVQRLSDEQRYYCCAWGGPNTRSTVPGGCEGVPDRLASP
;
A
#
# COMPACT_ATOMS: atom_id res chain seq x y z
N MET A 1 25.82 -30.87 73.29
CA MET A 1 25.80 -32.27 72.85
C MET A 1 24.37 -32.79 73.02
N SER A 2 23.74 -33.03 71.87
CA SER A 2 22.80 -34.12 71.56
C SER A 2 21.50 -34.31 72.34
N ASP A 3 20.43 -34.08 71.57
CA ASP A 3 19.39 -35.06 71.22
C ASP A 3 18.49 -35.60 72.33
N SER A 4 17.18 -35.45 72.22
CA SER A 4 16.37 -36.16 71.22
C SER A 4 14.86 -35.95 71.43
N ASP A 5 14.18 -36.02 70.30
CA ASP A 5 12.78 -35.81 69.94
C ASP A 5 11.67 -36.62 70.64
N GLN A 6 10.49 -35.96 70.64
CA GLN A 6 9.10 -36.46 70.49
C GLN A 6 8.44 -37.27 71.63
N PRO A 7 7.09 -37.19 71.86
CA PRO A 7 6.03 -37.38 70.83
C PRO A 7 4.67 -36.64 70.99
N GLN A 8 3.80 -36.77 69.98
CA GLN A 8 2.34 -37.09 70.01
C GLN A 8 1.40 -36.30 69.06
N SER A 9 0.42 -37.07 68.58
CA SER A 9 -0.63 -36.91 67.55
C SER A 9 -1.81 -35.99 67.89
N ILE A 10 -2.61 -35.57 66.88
CA ILE A 10 -4.10 -35.72 66.80
C ILE A 10 -4.67 -35.18 65.44
N SER A 11 -5.47 -36.05 64.80
CA SER A 11 -6.69 -35.92 63.95
C SER A 11 -6.93 -34.85 62.86
N GLN A 12 -7.15 -35.38 61.64
CA GLN A 12 -8.26 -35.19 60.66
C GLN A 12 -9.05 -33.86 60.59
N GLU A 13 -9.07 -33.25 59.39
CA GLU A 13 -10.31 -32.78 58.75
C GLU A 13 -10.16 -32.70 57.21
N ASN A 14 -11.21 -33.15 56.50
CA ASN A 14 -11.32 -33.34 55.04
C ASN A 14 -11.63 -32.03 54.29
N ALA A 15 -11.15 -31.91 53.04
CA ALA A 15 -11.69 -30.96 52.05
C ALA A 15 -11.84 -31.64 50.66
N PRO A 16 -12.97 -31.46 49.93
CA PRO A 16 -13.29 -32.22 48.72
C PRO A 16 -13.00 -31.47 47.40
N SER A 17 -12.72 -32.25 46.35
CA SER A 17 -12.66 -31.83 44.93
C SER A 17 -14.04 -31.60 44.32
N PRO A 18 -14.21 -30.76 43.27
CA PRO A 18 -15.43 -30.72 42.49
C PRO A 18 -15.30 -31.41 41.12
N ASN A 19 -16.31 -32.24 40.82
CA ASN A 19 -16.58 -32.92 39.56
C ASN A 19 -17.42 -32.05 38.59
N HIS A 20 -17.29 -32.38 37.30
CA HIS A 20 -18.22 -32.11 36.19
C HIS A 20 -19.71 -32.19 36.56
N ILE A 21 -20.55 -31.34 35.92
CA ILE A 21 -21.92 -31.63 35.42
C ILE A 21 -22.37 -30.50 34.44
N THR A 22 -22.82 -30.88 33.25
CA THR A 22 -23.93 -30.28 32.44
C THR A 22 -25.08 -31.32 32.44
N PRO A 23 -26.35 -31.08 31.99
CA PRO A 23 -26.91 -30.02 31.10
C PRO A 23 -28.34 -29.51 31.51
N ASP A 24 -28.96 -28.59 30.75
CA ASP A 24 -30.14 -28.85 29.87
C ASP A 24 -30.96 -27.58 29.47
N ARG A 25 -31.55 -27.69 28.27
CA ARG A 25 -32.58 -26.97 27.48
C ARG A 25 -33.72 -26.27 28.27
N SER A 26 -34.57 -25.38 27.74
CA SER A 26 -35.03 -24.98 26.39
C SER A 26 -36.11 -23.89 26.56
N ILE A 27 -36.19 -22.88 25.69
CA ILE A 27 -37.46 -22.23 25.31
C ILE A 27 -37.37 -21.74 23.84
N GLU A 28 -38.27 -22.26 23.00
CA GLU A 28 -38.72 -21.75 21.70
C GLU A 28 -40.17 -21.23 21.91
N PRO A 29 -40.78 -20.33 21.08
CA PRO A 29 -41.37 -20.79 19.81
C PRO A 29 -41.63 -19.75 18.66
N SER A 30 -41.95 -20.35 17.49
CA SER A 30 -42.95 -20.00 16.45
C SER A 30 -42.71 -18.93 15.36
N GLU A 31 -42.35 -19.46 14.18
CA GLU A 31 -42.89 -19.30 12.80
C GLU A 31 -43.79 -18.12 12.40
N GLN A 32 -43.46 -17.51 11.25
CA GLN A 32 -44.43 -17.16 10.20
C GLN A 32 -43.80 -17.12 8.80
N THR A 33 -44.52 -17.71 7.85
CA THR A 33 -44.19 -18.02 6.45
C THR A 33 -44.56 -16.85 5.50
N SER A 34 -43.75 -16.56 4.47
CA SER A 34 -44.17 -16.38 3.05
C SER A 34 -43.09 -15.71 2.19
N ALA A 35 -42.72 -16.35 1.06
CA ALA A 35 -41.89 -15.78 0.00
C ALA A 35 -42.65 -14.77 -0.89
N PRO A 36 -41.99 -13.91 -1.70
CA PRO A 36 -41.65 -14.35 -3.08
C PRO A 36 -40.33 -13.81 -3.70
N GLN A 37 -39.71 -14.70 -4.49
CA GLN A 37 -39.04 -14.59 -5.79
C GLN A 37 -38.15 -13.38 -6.22
N SER A 38 -36.90 -13.77 -6.54
CA SER A 38 -36.02 -13.41 -7.68
C SER A 38 -35.51 -11.97 -7.86
N ILE A 39 -34.18 -11.79 -7.78
CA ILE A 39 -33.24 -11.62 -8.92
C ILE A 39 -31.80 -11.79 -8.40
N SER A 40 -31.02 -12.52 -9.19
CA SER A 40 -29.66 -13.05 -8.99
C SER A 40 -28.53 -12.04 -8.80
N LYS A 41 -27.57 -12.35 -7.90
CA LYS A 41 -26.15 -11.93 -7.92
C LYS A 41 -25.23 -13.05 -7.40
N PRO A 42 -23.94 -13.08 -7.80
CA PRO A 42 -23.08 -14.27 -7.73
C PRO A 42 -22.32 -14.39 -6.39
N GLU A 43 -22.17 -15.62 -5.89
CA GLU A 43 -21.38 -15.96 -4.71
C GLU A 43 -20.06 -16.66 -5.08
N ALA A 44 -18.98 -16.20 -4.47
CA ALA A 44 -17.69 -16.88 -4.38
C ALA A 44 -17.71 -17.81 -3.16
N SER A 45 -17.30 -19.07 -3.34
CA SER A 45 -17.33 -20.11 -2.31
C SER A 45 -15.94 -20.36 -1.69
N ASP A 46 -15.93 -20.37 -0.35
CA ASP A 46 -14.83 -20.74 0.54
C ASP A 46 -14.34 -22.19 0.37
N ALA A 47 -13.02 -22.37 0.43
CA ALA A 47 -12.34 -23.67 0.52
C ALA A 47 -12.07 -24.05 1.99
N ARG A 48 -12.49 -25.24 2.40
CA ARG A 48 -12.14 -25.87 3.69
C ARG A 48 -10.96 -26.84 3.51
N TYR A 49 -9.97 -26.73 4.40
CA TYR A 49 -8.80 -27.61 4.48
C TYR A 49 -9.08 -28.83 5.36
N ALA A 50 -8.62 -30.02 4.95
CA ALA A 50 -8.59 -31.24 5.77
C ALA A 50 -7.12 -31.68 6.02
N LEU A 51 -6.81 -32.02 7.27
CA LEU A 51 -5.50 -32.47 7.77
C LEU A 51 -5.31 -34.00 7.62
N ASN A 52 -4.09 -34.45 7.25
CA ASN A 52 -3.68 -35.86 7.17
C ASN A 52 -2.81 -36.25 8.41
N PRO A 53 -2.82 -37.49 8.94
CA PRO A 53 -2.34 -37.83 10.30
C PRO A 53 -0.83 -37.72 10.60
N ASN A 54 0.02 -37.36 9.63
CA ASN A 54 1.49 -37.37 9.81
C ASN A 54 2.17 -35.99 9.67
N GLY A 55 1.45 -34.90 9.95
CA GLY A 55 2.04 -33.64 10.44
C GLY A 55 3.12 -32.95 9.58
N LEU A 56 3.16 -33.17 8.27
CA LEU A 56 4.09 -32.51 7.34
C LEU A 56 3.32 -31.89 6.17
N LEU A 57 3.55 -30.59 5.92
CA LEU A 57 2.89 -29.78 4.88
C LEU A 57 3.43 -30.17 3.49
N SER A 58 2.61 -30.84 2.68
CA SER A 58 2.94 -31.22 1.29
C SER A 58 2.36 -30.25 0.26
N GLN A 59 3.22 -29.75 -0.63
CA GLN A 59 2.87 -28.98 -1.83
C GLN A 59 1.95 -29.79 -2.78
N PRO A 60 1.05 -29.14 -3.54
CA PRO A 60 0.12 -29.85 -4.41
C PRO A 60 0.83 -30.37 -5.68
N GLN A 61 1.10 -31.68 -5.71
CA GLN A 61 1.38 -32.43 -6.93
C GLN A 61 0.07 -32.92 -7.54
N LEU A 62 -0.20 -32.54 -8.80
CA LEU A 62 -1.26 -33.12 -9.60
C LEU A 62 -0.86 -34.55 -10.00
N GLU A 63 -1.56 -35.53 -9.43
CA GLU A 63 -1.44 -36.93 -9.82
C GLU A 63 -2.11 -37.19 -11.18
N ARG A 64 -1.34 -37.87 -12.04
CA ARG A 64 -1.75 -38.51 -13.29
C ARG A 64 -2.86 -39.53 -13.04
N ALA A 65 -4.01 -39.34 -13.68
CA ALA A 65 -4.91 -40.45 -14.01
C ALA A 65 -4.56 -40.99 -15.41
N SER A 66 -4.08 -42.23 -15.41
CA SER A 66 -3.73 -43.09 -16.53
C SER A 66 -4.89 -43.33 -17.50
N ASN A 67 -4.67 -43.11 -18.80
CA ASN A 67 -5.38 -43.80 -19.87
C ASN A 67 -4.49 -43.91 -21.12
N GLY A 68 -4.32 -45.15 -21.59
CA GLY A 68 -4.14 -45.49 -23.00
C GLY A 68 -2.84 -45.09 -23.68
N PHE A 69 -1.82 -45.92 -23.55
CA PHE A 69 -0.69 -45.95 -24.49
C PHE A 69 -1.20 -46.49 -25.85
N MET A 70 -1.51 -45.59 -26.78
CA MET A 70 -1.58 -45.89 -28.21
C MET A 70 -0.31 -45.32 -28.84
N PRO A 71 0.44 -46.08 -29.66
CA PRO A 71 1.67 -45.58 -30.27
C PRO A 71 1.35 -44.41 -31.19
N GLU A 72 2.05 -43.29 -30.96
CA GLU A 72 2.06 -42.15 -31.88
C GLU A 72 2.36 -42.64 -33.29
N SER A 73 1.37 -42.56 -34.17
CA SER A 73 1.59 -42.59 -35.61
C SER A 73 2.59 -41.47 -35.95
N PRO A 74 3.65 -41.73 -36.72
CA PRO A 74 4.63 -40.70 -37.05
C PRO A 74 3.90 -39.56 -37.76
N VAL A 75 3.95 -38.37 -37.17
CA VAL A 75 3.47 -37.14 -37.80
C VAL A 75 4.31 -36.95 -39.06
N ASN A 76 3.68 -37.30 -40.17
CA ASN A 76 4.22 -37.20 -41.50
C ASN A 76 4.45 -35.70 -41.77
N PHE A 77 5.70 -35.22 -41.73
CA PHE A 77 6.07 -33.89 -42.22
C PHE A 77 6.01 -33.87 -43.75
N ASN A 78 4.87 -34.24 -44.31
CA ASN A 78 4.54 -33.97 -45.69
C ASN A 78 3.58 -32.78 -45.70
N LYS A 79 4.14 -31.58 -45.53
CA LYS A 79 3.47 -30.36 -46.02
C LYS A 79 3.33 -30.55 -47.52
N GLN A 80 2.19 -31.11 -47.95
CA GLN A 80 1.72 -30.95 -49.31
C GLN A 80 1.63 -29.44 -49.54
N LYS A 81 2.61 -28.87 -50.26
CA LYS A 81 2.51 -27.53 -50.80
C LYS A 81 1.18 -27.49 -51.57
N PRO A 82 0.24 -26.59 -51.25
CA PRO A 82 -0.91 -26.40 -52.13
C PRO A 82 -0.33 -26.09 -53.51
N LYS A 83 -0.73 -26.85 -54.54
CA LYS A 83 -0.41 -26.53 -55.93
C LYS A 83 -1.12 -25.22 -56.27
N THR A 84 -0.50 -24.10 -55.92
CA THR A 84 -0.88 -22.79 -56.44
C THR A 84 -0.50 -22.80 -57.92
N PRO A 85 -1.44 -22.57 -58.86
CA PRO A 85 -1.08 -22.42 -60.26
C PRO A 85 -0.08 -21.27 -60.41
N PRO A 86 0.87 -21.33 -61.37
CA PRO A 86 2.00 -20.40 -61.44
C PRO A 86 1.59 -19.04 -62.01
N TYR A 87 0.68 -18.33 -61.34
CA TYR A 87 0.25 -16.98 -61.75
C TYR A 87 1.41 -16.00 -61.82
N GLY A 88 2.41 -16.13 -60.93
CA GLY A 88 3.62 -15.29 -60.97
C GLY A 88 4.44 -15.46 -62.26
N LEU A 89 4.54 -16.69 -62.78
CA LEU A 89 5.26 -16.94 -64.03
C LEU A 89 4.46 -16.41 -65.23
N LEU A 90 3.13 -16.54 -65.20
CA LEU A 90 2.25 -15.99 -66.24
C LEU A 90 2.23 -14.46 -66.28
N ILE A 91 2.29 -13.78 -65.13
CA ILE A 91 2.39 -12.31 -65.06
C ILE A 91 3.74 -11.86 -65.65
N LEU A 92 4.84 -12.51 -65.29
CA LEU A 92 6.16 -12.19 -65.84
C LEU A 92 6.23 -12.40 -67.36
N VAL A 93 5.65 -13.48 -67.88
CA VAL A 93 5.54 -13.73 -69.32
C VAL A 93 4.68 -12.66 -70.00
N SER A 94 3.55 -12.26 -69.38
CA SER A 94 2.67 -11.22 -69.94
C SER A 94 3.35 -9.84 -69.97
N ILE A 95 4.12 -9.51 -68.94
CA ILE A 95 4.94 -8.29 -68.87
C ILE A 95 6.07 -8.34 -69.91
N ALA A 96 6.70 -9.49 -70.11
CA ALA A 96 7.72 -9.67 -71.15
C ALA A 96 7.14 -9.50 -72.55
N VAL A 97 5.95 -10.06 -72.83
CA VAL A 97 5.24 -9.87 -74.11
C VAL A 97 4.84 -8.41 -74.31
N MET A 98 4.39 -7.73 -73.24
CA MET A 98 4.11 -6.29 -73.27
C MET A 98 5.37 -5.48 -73.61
N ALA A 99 6.50 -5.78 -72.96
CA ALA A 99 7.77 -5.10 -73.19
C ALA A 99 8.31 -5.34 -74.61
N VAL A 100 8.21 -6.56 -75.13
CA VAL A 100 8.56 -6.89 -76.52
C VAL A 100 7.65 -6.15 -77.51
N GLY A 101 6.35 -6.07 -77.24
CA GLY A 101 5.41 -5.29 -78.05
C GLY A 101 5.73 -3.80 -78.09
N LEU A 102 6.18 -3.23 -76.97
CA LEU A 102 6.63 -1.83 -76.88
C LEU A 102 7.94 -1.59 -77.64
N VAL A 103 8.93 -2.47 -77.49
CA VAL A 103 10.24 -2.34 -78.17
C VAL A 103 10.09 -2.49 -79.69
N LEU A 104 9.22 -3.38 -80.15
CA LEU A 104 8.95 -3.59 -81.58
C LEU A 104 7.92 -2.61 -82.16
N ASN A 105 7.45 -1.64 -81.37
CA ASN A 105 6.41 -0.65 -81.72
C ASN A 105 5.09 -1.28 -82.24
N ALA A 106 4.78 -2.49 -81.80
CA ALA A 106 3.58 -3.23 -82.16
C ALA A 106 2.48 -2.97 -81.10
N PHE A 107 1.73 -1.88 -81.28
CA PHE A 107 0.72 -1.38 -80.33
C PHE A 107 -0.26 -2.45 -79.82
N TRP A 108 -0.82 -3.26 -80.74
CA TRP A 108 -1.80 -4.29 -80.40
C TRP A 108 -1.21 -5.41 -79.53
N LEU A 109 0.05 -5.76 -79.73
CA LEU A 109 0.74 -6.80 -78.96
C LEU A 109 1.07 -6.30 -77.55
N GLY A 110 1.50 -5.04 -77.43
CA GLY A 110 1.73 -4.38 -76.14
C GLY A 110 0.45 -4.25 -75.31
N MET A 111 -0.65 -3.82 -75.94
CA MET A 111 -1.95 -3.70 -75.27
C MET A 111 -2.51 -5.06 -74.84
N ALA A 112 -2.40 -6.09 -75.67
CA ALA A 112 -2.85 -7.44 -75.30
C ALA A 112 -2.06 -7.97 -74.09
N GLY A 113 -0.74 -7.79 -74.06
CA GLY A 113 0.10 -8.15 -72.91
C GLY A 113 -0.27 -7.39 -71.64
N ALA A 114 -0.54 -6.08 -71.74
CA ALA A 114 -0.95 -5.25 -70.61
C ALA A 114 -2.32 -5.65 -70.03
N ILE A 115 -3.31 -5.91 -70.90
CA ILE A 115 -4.65 -6.36 -70.48
C ILE A 115 -4.56 -7.71 -69.77
N VAL A 116 -3.81 -8.67 -70.34
CA VAL A 116 -3.67 -9.99 -69.73
C VAL A 116 -2.96 -9.91 -68.38
N ALA A 117 -1.89 -9.10 -68.27
CA ALA A 117 -1.20 -8.87 -67.01
C ALA A 117 -2.12 -8.24 -65.95
N LEU A 118 -2.93 -7.25 -66.34
CA LEU A 118 -3.86 -6.57 -65.43
C LEU A 118 -4.96 -7.51 -64.94
N VAL A 119 -5.57 -8.29 -65.84
CA VAL A 119 -6.63 -9.24 -65.48
C VAL A 119 -6.12 -10.32 -64.52
N ILE A 120 -4.93 -10.87 -64.77
CA ILE A 120 -4.34 -11.89 -63.91
C ILE A 120 -3.96 -11.29 -62.54
N SER A 121 -3.37 -10.09 -62.52
CA SER A 121 -3.02 -9.39 -61.27
C SER A 121 -4.26 -9.08 -60.42
N LEU A 122 -5.33 -8.59 -61.05
CA LEU A 122 -6.58 -8.28 -60.35
C LEU A 122 -7.25 -9.54 -59.79
N ARG A 123 -7.19 -10.66 -60.51
CA ARG A 123 -7.67 -11.98 -60.03
C ARG A 123 -6.92 -12.47 -58.80
N VAL A 124 -5.59 -12.26 -58.74
CA VAL A 124 -4.76 -12.68 -57.60
C VAL A 124 -5.07 -11.84 -56.37
N ILE A 125 -5.06 -10.51 -56.51
CA ILE A 125 -5.35 -9.59 -55.40
C ILE A 125 -6.76 -9.81 -54.86
N TRP A 126 -7.73 -10.11 -55.75
CA TRP A 126 -9.11 -10.35 -55.36
C TRP A 126 -9.27 -11.55 -54.41
N ALA A 127 -8.48 -12.61 -54.57
CA ALA A 127 -8.56 -13.79 -53.71
C ALA A 127 -8.11 -13.48 -52.27
N ASP A 128 -7.02 -12.72 -52.12
CA ASP A 128 -6.50 -12.34 -50.80
C ASP A 128 -7.37 -11.28 -50.12
N VAL A 129 -7.93 -10.34 -50.88
CA VAL A 129 -8.91 -9.36 -50.38
C VAL A 129 -10.20 -10.06 -49.92
N GLN A 130 -10.65 -11.11 -50.63
CA GLN A 130 -11.77 -11.93 -50.17
C GLN A 130 -11.47 -12.64 -48.85
N ALA A 131 -10.26 -13.19 -48.68
CA ALA A 131 -9.87 -13.84 -47.43
C ALA A 131 -9.83 -12.85 -46.25
N LEU A 132 -9.20 -11.68 -46.42
CA LEU A 132 -9.14 -10.62 -45.40
C LEU A 132 -10.52 -10.07 -45.03
N THR A 133 -11.39 -9.86 -46.03
CA THR A 133 -12.77 -9.43 -45.76
C THR A 133 -13.60 -10.53 -45.08
N THR A 134 -13.23 -11.80 -45.29
CA THR A 134 -13.88 -12.90 -44.58
C THR A 134 -13.49 -13.03 -43.10
N GLU A 135 -12.28 -12.60 -42.77
CA GLU A 135 -11.72 -12.67 -41.43
C GLU A 135 -12.09 -11.44 -40.58
N LEU A 136 -12.12 -10.24 -41.18
CA LEU A 136 -12.42 -8.99 -40.45
C LEU A 136 -13.91 -8.63 -40.34
N LEU A 137 -14.78 -9.05 -41.27
CA LEU A 137 -16.17 -8.58 -41.35
C LEU A 137 -17.19 -9.73 -41.26
N SER A 138 -18.22 -9.54 -40.45
CA SER A 138 -19.35 -10.46 -40.30
C SER A 138 -20.22 -10.56 -41.58
N PRO A 139 -21.02 -11.63 -41.77
CA PRO A 139 -21.80 -11.83 -43.01
C PRO A 139 -22.80 -10.69 -43.32
N GLN A 140 -23.36 -10.08 -42.28
CA GLN A 140 -24.28 -8.94 -42.39
C GLN A 140 -23.54 -7.65 -42.79
N GLN A 141 -22.33 -7.43 -42.28
CA GLN A 141 -21.56 -6.23 -42.63
C GLN A 141 -21.08 -6.26 -44.08
N ARG A 142 -20.71 -7.42 -44.64
CA ARG A 142 -20.26 -7.53 -46.05
C ARG A 142 -21.34 -7.14 -47.06
N THR A 143 -22.57 -7.61 -46.84
CA THR A 143 -23.71 -7.27 -47.71
C THR A 143 -24.06 -5.78 -47.60
N LEU A 144 -23.93 -5.20 -46.41
CA LEU A 144 -24.11 -3.77 -46.18
C LEU A 144 -23.06 -2.93 -46.93
N THR A 145 -21.76 -3.29 -46.89
CA THR A 145 -20.71 -2.53 -47.58
C THR A 145 -20.88 -2.56 -49.10
N VAL A 146 -21.18 -3.73 -49.67
CA VAL A 146 -21.42 -3.87 -51.12
C VAL A 146 -22.66 -3.09 -51.55
N SER A 147 -23.72 -3.11 -50.74
CA SER A 147 -24.95 -2.37 -51.03
C SER A 147 -24.75 -0.86 -50.95
N ILE A 148 -23.96 -0.37 -49.98
CA ILE A 148 -23.63 1.07 -49.87
C ILE A 148 -22.80 1.51 -51.08
N LEU A 149 -21.78 0.76 -51.47
CA LEU A 149 -20.97 1.08 -52.64
C LEU A 149 -21.80 1.06 -53.93
N GLY A 150 -22.68 0.07 -54.09
CA GLY A 150 -23.62 -0.01 -55.21
C GLY A 150 -24.61 1.16 -55.24
N PHE A 151 -25.15 1.56 -54.08
CA PHE A 151 -26.04 2.71 -53.97
C PHE A 151 -25.33 4.01 -54.33
N ILE A 152 -24.11 4.23 -53.84
CA ILE A 152 -23.30 5.41 -54.17
C ILE A 152 -23.01 5.46 -55.68
N ALA A 153 -22.61 4.34 -56.28
CA ALA A 153 -22.32 4.26 -57.71
C ALA A 153 -23.59 4.52 -58.56
N ALA A 154 -24.73 3.95 -58.18
CA ALA A 154 -26.00 4.17 -58.85
C ALA A 154 -26.46 5.63 -58.72
N LEU A 155 -26.32 6.22 -57.54
CA LEU A 155 -26.66 7.63 -57.28
C LEU A 155 -25.79 8.57 -58.10
N LEU A 156 -24.48 8.33 -58.13
CA LEU A 156 -23.53 9.10 -58.95
C LEU A 156 -23.85 8.98 -60.45
N GLY A 157 -24.16 7.77 -60.93
CA GLY A 157 -24.58 7.54 -62.32
C GLY A 157 -25.86 8.30 -62.68
N LEU A 158 -26.87 8.27 -61.80
CA LEU A 158 -28.12 9.00 -61.99
C LEU A 158 -27.92 10.53 -61.98
N LEU A 159 -27.06 11.03 -61.10
CA LEU A 159 -26.70 12.44 -61.03
C LEU A 159 -25.90 12.90 -62.27
N GLN A 160 -25.05 12.04 -62.81
CA GLN A 160 -24.27 12.31 -64.03
C GLN A 160 -25.18 12.35 -65.27
N VAL A 161 -26.12 11.41 -65.41
CA VAL A 161 -27.08 11.36 -66.53
C VAL A 161 -28.15 12.46 -66.42
N GLY A 162 -28.59 12.81 -65.21
CA GLY A 162 -29.61 13.83 -64.96
C GLY A 162 -29.16 15.28 -65.19
N GLY A 163 -27.90 15.52 -65.58
CA GLY A 163 -27.38 16.87 -65.88
C GLY A 163 -27.36 17.83 -64.68
N VAL A 164 -27.58 17.32 -63.46
CA VAL A 164 -27.63 18.09 -62.22
C VAL A 164 -26.30 18.81 -61.97
N TRP A 165 -25.19 18.21 -62.39
CA TRP A 165 -23.85 18.79 -62.27
C TRP A 165 -23.72 20.16 -62.97
N ARG A 166 -24.38 20.36 -64.12
CA ARG A 166 -24.38 21.65 -64.83
C ARG A 166 -25.21 22.72 -64.12
N ARG A 167 -26.34 22.33 -63.51
CA ARG A 167 -27.18 23.26 -62.73
C ARG A 167 -26.51 23.63 -61.41
N PHE A 168 -25.87 22.67 -60.75
CA PHE A 168 -25.14 22.88 -59.50
C PHE A 168 -23.93 23.81 -59.72
N GLY A 169 -23.18 23.64 -60.81
CA GLY A 169 -22.07 24.55 -61.16
C GLY A 169 -22.50 26.01 -61.38
N PHE A 170 -23.65 26.24 -62.01
CA PHE A 170 -24.21 27.59 -62.17
C PHE A 170 -24.67 28.22 -60.84
N TRP A 171 -25.23 27.40 -59.95
CA TRP A 171 -25.62 27.83 -58.60
C TRP A 171 -24.38 28.15 -57.74
N LEU A 172 -23.33 27.32 -57.83
CA LEU A 172 -22.05 27.54 -57.14
C LEU A 172 -21.35 28.83 -57.59
N ASN A 173 -21.43 29.18 -58.87
CA ASN A 173 -20.85 30.41 -59.41
C ASN A 173 -21.64 31.69 -59.01
N ARG A 174 -22.85 31.57 -58.46
CA ARG A 174 -23.62 32.69 -57.89
C ARG A 174 -23.41 32.89 -56.40
N LEU A 175 -22.72 31.96 -55.72
CA LEU A 175 -22.37 32.13 -54.31
C LEU A 175 -21.25 33.17 -54.21
N ASN A 176 -21.44 34.19 -53.38
CA ASN A 176 -20.41 35.17 -53.06
C ASN A 176 -19.35 34.50 -52.16
N TRP A 177 -18.38 33.86 -52.80
CA TRP A 177 -17.29 33.15 -52.13
C TRP A 177 -16.49 34.04 -51.16
N GLU A 178 -16.42 35.35 -51.42
CA GLU A 178 -15.81 36.32 -50.49
C GLU A 178 -16.57 36.45 -49.16
N ALA A 179 -17.91 36.49 -49.19
CA ALA A 179 -18.72 36.58 -47.97
C ALA A 179 -18.63 35.28 -47.13
N ILE A 180 -18.56 34.13 -47.80
CA ILE A 180 -18.38 32.82 -47.15
C ILE A 180 -16.98 32.72 -46.53
N GLY A 181 -15.95 33.25 -47.20
CA GLY A 181 -14.58 33.32 -46.69
C GLY A 181 -14.46 34.11 -45.39
N ALA A 182 -15.08 35.30 -45.31
CA ALA A 182 -15.07 36.14 -44.11
C ALA A 182 -15.74 35.46 -42.90
N THR A 183 -16.86 34.74 -43.10
CA THR A 183 -17.45 33.90 -42.04
C THR A 183 -16.55 32.72 -41.64
N GLY A 184 -15.79 32.17 -42.58
CA GLY A 184 -14.82 31.10 -42.32
C GLY A 184 -13.68 31.55 -41.41
N GLU A 185 -13.19 32.79 -41.54
CA GLU A 185 -12.15 33.35 -40.66
C GLU A 185 -12.64 33.49 -39.21
N VAL A 186 -13.87 33.97 -39.02
CA VAL A 186 -14.48 34.08 -37.67
C VAL A 186 -14.66 32.71 -37.04
N ILE A 187 -15.17 31.73 -37.81
CA ILE A 187 -15.32 30.35 -37.35
C ILE A 187 -13.95 29.75 -37.01
N GLY A 188 -12.92 30.04 -37.81
CA GLY A 188 -11.54 29.61 -37.58
C GLY A 188 -10.96 30.20 -36.30
N ALA A 189 -11.12 31.50 -36.06
CA ALA A 189 -10.67 32.17 -34.85
C ALA A 189 -11.36 31.61 -33.59
N VAL A 190 -12.69 31.40 -33.65
CA VAL A 190 -13.44 30.74 -32.57
C VAL A 190 -12.94 29.31 -32.33
N GLY A 191 -12.67 28.57 -33.41
CA GLY A 191 -12.08 27.23 -33.33
C GLY A 191 -10.71 27.22 -32.66
N GLN A 192 -9.83 28.16 -33.00
CA GLN A 192 -8.52 28.29 -32.35
C GLN A 192 -8.63 28.63 -30.87
N ILE A 193 -9.55 29.52 -30.49
CA ILE A 193 -9.81 29.84 -29.08
C ILE A 193 -10.31 28.59 -28.35
N LEU A 194 -11.24 27.83 -28.93
CA LEU A 194 -11.73 26.57 -28.36
C LEU A 194 -10.63 25.53 -28.18
N ILE A 195 -9.75 25.36 -29.18
CA ILE A 195 -8.60 24.46 -29.10
C ILE A 195 -7.64 24.91 -27.99
N ALA A 196 -7.35 26.21 -27.90
CA ALA A 196 -6.51 26.76 -26.85
C ALA A 196 -7.10 26.53 -25.45
N VAL A 197 -8.41 26.75 -25.27
CA VAL A 197 -9.13 26.49 -24.02
C VAL A 197 -9.08 25.00 -23.67
N LEU A 198 -9.32 24.12 -24.64
CA LEU A 198 -9.24 22.67 -24.46
C LEU A 198 -7.82 22.24 -24.07
N ALA A 199 -6.78 22.80 -24.69
CA ALA A 199 -5.39 22.51 -24.38
C ALA A 199 -5.04 22.91 -22.95
N VAL A 200 -5.47 24.09 -22.48
CA VAL A 200 -5.29 24.54 -21.10
C VAL A 200 -6.02 23.61 -20.12
N TYR A 201 -7.25 23.21 -20.44
CA TYR A 201 -8.02 22.28 -19.61
C TYR A 201 -7.32 20.92 -19.49
N VAL A 202 -6.85 20.35 -20.60
CA VAL A 202 -6.11 19.08 -20.62
C VAL A 202 -4.81 19.20 -19.83
N ALA A 203 -4.05 20.28 -20.01
CA ALA A 203 -2.82 20.53 -19.28
C ALA A 203 -3.06 20.63 -17.76
N TRP A 204 -4.12 21.35 -17.34
CA TRP A 204 -4.51 21.40 -15.94
C TRP A 204 -4.89 20.00 -15.41
N ARG A 205 -5.72 19.25 -16.14
CA ARG A 205 -6.08 17.87 -15.75
C ARG A 205 -4.85 16.96 -15.61
N GLN A 206 -3.91 17.04 -16.53
CA GLN A 206 -2.65 16.29 -16.47
C GLN A 206 -1.80 16.67 -15.26
N TYR A 207 -1.67 17.97 -14.95
CA TYR A 207 -0.95 18.45 -13.77
C TYR A 207 -1.54 17.91 -12.47
N VAL A 208 -2.87 17.97 -12.32
CA VAL A 208 -3.56 17.43 -11.14
C VAL A 208 -3.30 15.94 -10.99
N ILE A 209 -3.47 15.17 -12.06
CA ILE A 209 -3.22 13.71 -12.06
C ILE A 209 -1.77 13.40 -11.67
N SER A 210 -0.79 14.12 -12.24
CA SER A 210 0.62 13.90 -11.93
C SER A 210 0.96 14.18 -10.47
N LYS A 211 0.43 15.27 -9.91
CA LYS A 211 0.65 15.64 -8.51
C LYS A 211 0.08 14.57 -7.57
N ASP A 212 -1.13 14.12 -7.85
CA ASP A 212 -1.78 13.08 -7.05
C ASP A 212 -0.98 11.77 -7.12
N LEU A 213 -0.48 11.39 -8.31
CA LEU A 213 0.35 10.21 -8.48
C LEU A 213 1.66 10.31 -7.66
N THR A 214 2.31 11.48 -7.64
CA THR A 214 3.54 11.70 -6.86
C THR A 214 3.30 11.58 -5.35
N ILE A 215 2.18 12.14 -4.85
CA ILE A 215 1.82 12.04 -3.43
C ILE A 215 1.52 10.59 -3.06
N GLN A 216 0.72 9.89 -3.87
CA GLN A 216 0.41 8.48 -3.65
C GLN A 216 1.68 7.63 -3.67
N GLN A 217 2.60 7.89 -4.61
CA GLN A 217 3.88 7.16 -4.68
C GLN A 217 4.73 7.37 -3.43
N ASN A 218 4.82 8.59 -2.89
CA ASN A 218 5.53 8.83 -1.64
C ASN A 218 4.92 8.06 -0.47
N ILE A 219 3.59 8.06 -0.34
CA ILE A 219 2.89 7.31 0.72
C ILE A 219 3.14 5.80 0.55
N ILE A 220 2.98 5.26 -0.65
CA ILE A 220 3.21 3.82 -0.91
C ILE A 220 4.65 3.43 -0.60
N THR A 221 5.62 4.25 -1.02
CA THR A 221 7.04 3.99 -0.79
C THR A 221 7.38 4.01 0.70
N GLN A 222 6.82 4.96 1.46
CA GLN A 222 6.97 4.98 2.92
C GLN A 222 6.36 3.73 3.57
N GLN A 223 5.15 3.33 3.19
CA GLN A 223 4.50 2.12 3.70
C GLN A 223 5.35 0.88 3.43
N GLN A 224 5.85 0.70 2.20
CA GLN A 224 6.72 -0.42 1.85
C GLN A 224 8.02 -0.43 2.67
N THR A 225 8.60 0.76 2.92
CA THR A 225 9.82 0.88 3.72
C THR A 225 9.56 0.50 5.18
N ILE A 226 8.42 0.90 5.73
CA ILE A 226 7.98 0.54 7.09
C ILE A 226 7.69 -0.97 7.19
N ASP A 227 7.01 -1.55 6.20
CA ASP A 227 6.70 -2.98 6.18
C ASP A 227 7.98 -3.83 6.08
N ALA A 228 8.92 -3.42 5.24
CA ALA A 228 10.24 -4.06 5.14
C ALA A 228 11.02 -3.96 6.47
N TYR A 229 10.92 -2.82 7.16
CA TYR A 229 11.49 -2.67 8.49
C TYR A 229 10.82 -3.61 9.50
N PHE A 230 9.49 -3.68 9.55
CA PHE A 230 8.77 -4.58 10.45
C PHE A 230 9.12 -6.03 10.19
N GLN A 231 9.17 -6.46 8.92
CA GLN A 231 9.60 -7.81 8.57
C GLN A 231 11.01 -8.08 9.06
N GLY A 232 11.95 -7.16 8.83
CA GLY A 232 13.33 -7.31 9.27
C GLY A 232 13.45 -7.40 10.79
N ILE A 233 12.78 -6.53 11.55
CA ILE A 233 12.80 -6.61 13.02
C ILE A 233 12.11 -7.89 13.51
N SER A 234 10.98 -8.27 12.93
CA SER A 234 10.29 -9.51 13.28
C SER A 234 11.15 -10.74 13.04
N GLU A 235 11.93 -10.78 11.96
CA GLU A 235 12.88 -11.86 11.70
C GLU A 235 13.96 -11.94 12.79
N LEU A 236 14.60 -10.82 13.14
CA LEU A 236 15.59 -10.80 14.25
C LEU A 236 14.98 -11.21 15.61
N VAL A 237 13.70 -10.92 15.83
CA VAL A 237 13.01 -11.15 17.11
C VAL A 237 12.44 -12.57 17.23
N LEU A 238 12.05 -13.18 16.10
CA LEU A 238 11.39 -14.48 16.02
C LEU A 238 12.35 -15.64 15.72
N ASP A 239 13.60 -15.37 15.37
CA ASP A 239 14.56 -16.41 15.06
C ASP A 239 14.80 -17.34 16.27
N GLU A 240 14.81 -18.65 16.01
CA GLU A 240 14.85 -19.72 17.02
C GLU A 240 16.18 -19.76 17.79
N GLU A 241 17.21 -19.07 17.29
CA GLU A 241 18.53 -18.99 17.90
C GLU A 241 18.63 -17.88 18.98
N GLY A 242 17.57 -17.08 19.18
CA GLY A 242 17.47 -16.08 20.25
C GLY A 242 18.52 -14.95 20.20
N LEU A 243 18.83 -14.48 18.98
CA LEU A 243 20.06 -13.75 18.71
C LEU A 243 20.15 -12.31 19.26
N LEU A 244 19.01 -11.66 19.56
CA LEU A 244 19.00 -10.28 20.07
C LEU A 244 19.51 -10.12 21.52
N GLU A 245 19.77 -11.21 22.25
CA GLU A 245 20.15 -11.14 23.66
C GLU A 245 21.68 -11.15 23.90
N ASP A 246 22.44 -11.96 23.16
CA ASP A 246 23.85 -12.26 23.48
C ASP A 246 24.90 -11.54 22.62
N LEU A 247 24.55 -11.08 21.43
CA LEU A 247 25.49 -10.45 20.51
C LEU A 247 25.26 -8.93 20.44
N PRO A 248 26.21 -8.10 20.92
CA PRO A 248 26.19 -6.64 20.72
C PRO A 248 26.00 -6.23 19.26
N LEU A 249 26.39 -7.10 18.32
CA LEU A 249 26.30 -6.87 16.89
C LEU A 249 24.85 -6.79 16.39
N GLU A 250 23.94 -7.64 16.85
CA GLU A 250 22.59 -7.68 16.30
C GLU A 250 21.69 -6.59 16.83
N ARG A 251 21.88 -6.25 18.10
CA ARG A 251 21.29 -5.03 18.66
C ARG A 251 21.79 -3.81 17.92
N ALA A 252 23.09 -3.74 17.58
CA ALA A 252 23.61 -2.68 16.74
C ALA A 252 23.00 -2.69 15.32
N ILE A 253 22.70 -3.86 14.74
CA ILE A 253 21.99 -3.97 13.45
C ILE A 253 20.55 -3.46 13.59
N ALA A 254 19.82 -3.89 14.62
CA ALA A 254 18.46 -3.45 14.88
C ALA A 254 18.40 -1.94 15.14
N GLU A 255 19.32 -1.40 15.94
CA GLU A 255 19.47 0.03 16.20
C GLU A 255 19.83 0.80 14.92
N GLY A 256 20.76 0.28 14.12
CA GLY A 256 21.14 0.88 12.83
C GLY A 256 19.99 0.91 11.83
N ARG A 257 19.23 -0.20 11.71
CA ARG A 257 18.01 -0.28 10.89
C ARG A 257 16.95 0.69 11.40
N THR A 258 16.77 0.78 12.73
CA THR A 258 15.81 1.68 13.37
C THR A 258 16.18 3.15 13.15
N ALA A 259 17.46 3.51 13.26
CA ALA A 259 17.92 4.85 12.96
C ALA A 259 17.70 5.21 11.48
N ALA A 260 18.00 4.29 10.57
CA ALA A 260 17.81 4.50 9.13
C ALA A 260 16.33 4.71 8.78
N ILE A 261 15.42 3.87 9.28
CA ILE A 261 13.98 4.01 9.00
C ILE A 261 13.43 5.31 9.59
N LEU A 262 13.77 5.65 10.84
CA LEU A 262 13.30 6.88 11.48
C LEU A 262 13.81 8.15 10.75
N SER A 263 14.99 8.09 10.14
CA SER A 263 15.53 9.22 9.36
C SER A 263 14.86 9.43 7.99
N SER A 264 14.23 8.39 7.43
CA SER A 264 13.70 8.38 6.06
C SER A 264 12.18 8.56 5.96
N ILE A 265 11.47 8.53 7.10
CA ILE A 265 10.01 8.62 7.16
C ILE A 265 9.54 9.89 7.87
N ASP A 266 8.28 10.25 7.63
CA ASP A 266 7.60 11.39 8.25
C ASP A 266 7.18 11.10 9.71
N GLY A 267 6.60 12.10 10.39
CA GLY A 267 6.17 11.98 11.78
C GLY A 267 5.17 10.84 12.01
N ASN A 268 4.22 10.65 11.08
CA ASN A 268 3.23 9.57 11.18
C ASN A 268 3.88 8.18 11.04
N GLY A 269 4.82 8.03 10.10
CA GLY A 269 5.65 6.83 9.98
C GLY A 269 6.42 6.53 11.27
N LYS A 270 7.10 7.54 11.85
CA LYS A 270 7.84 7.40 13.11
C LYS A 270 6.93 6.90 14.23
N ALA A 271 5.73 7.49 14.36
CA ALA A 271 4.76 7.07 15.36
C ALA A 271 4.31 5.61 15.22
N LYS A 272 4.08 5.14 13.99
CA LYS A 272 3.77 3.71 13.73
C LYS A 272 4.92 2.80 14.17
N VAL A 273 6.15 3.16 13.82
CA VAL A 273 7.35 2.40 14.22
C VAL A 273 7.48 2.37 15.75
N LEU A 274 7.36 3.51 16.42
CA LEU A 274 7.46 3.59 17.88
C LEU A 274 6.39 2.76 18.59
N ARG A 275 5.15 2.78 18.09
CA ARG A 275 4.06 1.96 18.62
C ARG A 275 4.30 0.47 18.43
N PHE A 276 4.81 0.07 17.27
CA PHE A 276 5.19 -1.32 17.01
C PHE A 276 6.28 -1.76 17.99
N LEU A 277 7.37 -1.02 18.08
CA LEU A 277 8.48 -1.33 18.96
C LEU A 277 8.06 -1.41 20.43
N SER A 278 7.20 -0.48 20.88
CA SER A 278 6.66 -0.50 22.23
C SER A 278 5.76 -1.71 22.49
N ARG A 279 4.81 -2.02 21.59
CA ARG A 279 3.87 -3.14 21.78
C ARG A 279 4.56 -4.49 21.75
N SER A 280 5.61 -4.62 20.96
CA SER A 280 6.50 -5.78 20.92
C SER A 280 7.48 -5.83 22.10
N ARG A 281 7.38 -4.90 23.07
CA ARG A 281 8.27 -4.77 24.24
C ARG A 281 9.75 -4.60 23.90
N LEU A 282 10.07 -4.12 22.70
CA LEU A 282 11.45 -3.91 22.25
C LEU A 282 12.07 -2.62 22.81
N LEU A 283 11.23 -1.67 23.26
CA LEU A 283 11.64 -0.44 23.95
C LEU A 283 11.66 -0.57 25.48
N THR A 284 11.04 -1.62 26.00
CA THR A 284 10.90 -1.87 27.43
C THR A 284 12.15 -2.56 27.96
N PRO A 285 12.69 -2.19 29.13
CA PRO A 285 13.82 -2.89 29.72
C PRO A 285 13.38 -4.26 30.25
N LEU A 286 14.05 -5.32 29.79
CA LEU A 286 13.70 -6.72 30.09
C LEU A 286 14.76 -7.35 31.01
N LYS A 287 14.31 -8.23 31.92
CA LYS A 287 15.16 -9.00 32.82
C LYS A 287 15.92 -10.06 32.05
N ARG A 288 17.24 -10.11 32.21
CA ARG A 288 18.08 -11.22 31.73
C ARG A 288 18.11 -12.32 32.78
N ASP A 289 17.43 -13.44 32.55
CA ASP A 289 17.30 -14.53 33.54
C ASP A 289 18.02 -15.83 33.15
N GLY A 290 19.01 -15.78 32.25
CA GLY A 290 19.86 -16.94 31.99
C GLY A 290 19.20 -18.04 31.15
N ARG A 291 17.94 -17.87 30.74
CA ARG A 291 17.18 -18.79 29.86
C ARG A 291 17.34 -18.43 28.38
N LEU A 292 18.51 -17.85 28.07
CA LEU A 292 18.91 -17.23 26.81
C LEU A 292 18.73 -18.18 25.62
N GLY A 293 18.02 -17.70 24.59
CA GLY A 293 17.90 -18.42 23.32
C GLY A 293 16.48 -18.55 22.77
N ARG A 294 15.44 -18.00 23.40
CA ARG A 294 14.08 -18.04 22.83
C ARG A 294 13.73 -16.74 22.14
N ALA A 295 13.05 -16.87 21.00
CA ALA A 295 12.40 -15.75 20.35
C ALA A 295 11.54 -14.96 21.37
N ILE A 296 11.73 -13.64 21.40
CA ILE A 296 11.07 -12.72 22.36
C ILE A 296 9.52 -12.82 22.28
N LEU A 297 9.01 -13.36 21.17
CA LEU A 297 7.58 -13.43 20.83
C LEU A 297 7.11 -14.86 20.47
N ASP A 298 7.72 -15.93 21.02
CA ASP A 298 7.30 -17.33 20.78
C ASP A 298 5.99 -17.75 21.48
N GLY A 299 5.44 -16.88 22.34
CA GLY A 299 4.21 -17.14 23.09
C GLY A 299 4.36 -18.11 24.28
N LEU A 300 5.57 -18.61 24.57
CA LEU A 300 5.83 -19.65 25.59
C LEU A 300 6.48 -19.13 26.88
N GLY A 301 6.85 -17.85 26.93
CA GLY A 301 7.37 -17.23 28.15
C GLY A 301 8.01 -15.88 27.87
N GLY A 302 7.22 -14.81 27.97
CA GLY A 302 7.74 -13.46 27.82
C GLY A 302 8.67 -13.10 28.98
N TYR A 303 9.78 -12.43 28.65
CA TYR A 303 10.69 -11.85 29.63
C TYR A 303 9.92 -11.02 30.68
N ALA A 304 10.30 -11.16 31.94
CA ALA A 304 9.82 -10.27 32.98
C ALA A 304 10.38 -8.86 32.72
N GLU A 305 9.54 -7.84 32.82
CA GLU A 305 10.01 -6.45 32.79
C GLU A 305 10.89 -6.21 34.03
N ASP A 306 12.11 -5.72 33.80
CA ASP A 306 13.03 -5.32 34.86
C ASP A 306 13.50 -3.90 34.57
N ARG A 307 12.94 -2.95 35.30
CA ARG A 307 13.24 -1.52 35.11
C ARG A 307 14.46 -1.06 35.91
N ASP A 308 14.92 -1.86 36.85
CA ASP A 308 16.03 -1.54 37.73
C ASP A 308 17.36 -1.88 37.06
N TYR A 309 17.44 -3.09 36.48
CA TYR A 309 18.65 -3.64 35.88
C TYR A 309 18.45 -4.19 34.47
N GLY A 310 17.22 -4.19 33.96
CA GLY A 310 16.94 -4.70 32.62
C GLY A 310 17.55 -3.84 31.53
N THR A 311 17.84 -4.47 30.41
CA THR A 311 18.40 -3.81 29.24
C THR A 311 17.31 -3.72 28.16
N ARG A 312 17.23 -2.58 27.48
CA ARG A 312 16.33 -2.44 26.31
C ARG A 312 16.85 -3.28 25.17
N VAL A 313 15.95 -3.88 24.39
CA VAL A 313 16.36 -4.63 23.20
C VAL A 313 16.91 -3.65 22.15
N ILE A 314 16.16 -2.58 21.90
CA ILE A 314 16.55 -1.49 21.00
C ILE A 314 16.66 -0.20 21.83
N ASP A 315 17.85 0.39 21.89
CA ASP A 315 18.03 1.72 22.45
C ASP A 315 17.89 2.79 21.36
N LEU A 316 16.88 3.65 21.51
CA LEU A 316 16.66 4.76 20.58
C LEU A 316 17.61 5.94 20.84
N GLY A 317 18.37 5.94 21.93
CA GLY A 317 19.42 6.92 22.21
C GLY A 317 18.97 8.36 21.93
N VAL A 318 19.62 9.00 20.95
CA VAL A 318 19.33 10.38 20.47
C VAL A 318 18.55 10.43 19.16
N MET A 319 18.06 9.31 18.65
CA MET A 319 17.42 9.20 17.31
C MET A 319 16.17 10.09 17.16
N LEU A 320 15.54 10.49 18.26
CA LEU A 320 14.34 11.31 18.28
C LEU A 320 14.58 12.74 18.75
N ALA A 321 15.83 13.14 19.01
CA ALA A 321 16.15 14.52 19.32
C ALA A 321 15.85 15.41 18.11
N GLY A 322 15.07 16.49 18.31
CA GLY A 322 14.62 17.37 17.23
C GLY A 322 13.61 16.74 16.27
N ALA A 323 13.08 15.55 16.56
CA ALA A 323 12.15 14.88 15.66
C ALA A 323 10.78 15.57 15.63
N ASP A 324 10.21 15.66 14.44
CA ASP A 324 8.81 16.06 14.27
C ASP A 324 7.89 14.84 14.43
N LEU A 325 7.09 14.87 15.49
CA LEU A 325 6.05 13.91 15.89
C LEU A 325 4.71 14.65 16.10
N SER A 326 4.54 15.84 15.53
CA SER A 326 3.34 16.65 15.71
C SER A 326 2.10 15.98 15.10
N SER A 327 0.97 16.12 15.78
CA SER A 327 -0.33 15.56 15.39
C SER A 327 -0.32 14.03 15.16
N THR A 328 0.58 13.30 15.84
CA THR A 328 0.69 11.84 15.74
C THR A 328 -0.03 11.11 16.87
N ASP A 329 -0.40 9.84 16.62
CA ASP A 329 -0.92 8.93 17.65
C ASP A 329 0.24 8.16 18.30
N LEU A 330 0.55 8.48 19.56
CA LEU A 330 1.53 7.78 20.40
C LEU A 330 0.88 7.14 21.63
N ARG A 331 -0.43 6.90 21.60
CA ARG A 331 -1.14 6.28 22.72
C ARG A 331 -0.57 4.94 23.11
N TRP A 332 -0.54 4.67 24.42
CA TRP A 332 -0.06 3.42 25.01
C TRP A 332 1.40 3.07 24.64
N THR A 333 2.18 4.04 24.16
CA THR A 333 3.57 3.82 23.78
C THR A 333 4.49 3.97 24.99
N ASP A 334 5.40 3.03 25.17
CA ASP A 334 6.50 3.12 26.11
C ASP A 334 7.63 3.93 25.49
N LEU A 335 7.73 5.17 25.95
CA LEU A 335 8.77 6.12 25.56
C LEU A 335 9.75 6.39 26.71
N SER A 336 9.75 5.52 27.73
CA SER A 336 10.51 5.75 28.94
C SER A 336 12.01 5.75 28.67
N GLY A 337 12.73 6.69 29.29
CA GLY A 337 14.18 6.78 29.15
C GLY A 337 14.69 7.40 27.84
N ILE A 338 13.81 7.66 26.87
CA ILE A 338 14.16 8.16 25.53
C ILE A 338 14.61 9.63 25.59
N ASN A 339 15.49 10.03 24.67
CA ASN A 339 15.82 11.43 24.42
C ASN A 339 14.89 12.06 23.38
N LEU A 340 14.08 13.03 23.80
CA LEU A 340 13.18 13.84 22.96
C LEU A 340 13.54 15.33 23.03
N ILE A 341 14.81 15.65 23.31
CA ILE A 341 15.30 17.04 23.36
C ILE A 341 14.88 17.77 22.09
N ARG A 342 14.21 18.91 22.23
CA ARG A 342 13.77 19.78 21.12
C ARG A 342 12.83 19.10 20.10
N ALA A 343 12.26 17.94 20.44
CA ALA A 343 11.28 17.29 19.59
C ALA A 343 9.97 18.10 19.54
N ASN A 344 9.23 17.95 18.44
CA ASN A 344 7.92 18.54 18.28
C ASN A 344 6.83 17.48 18.50
N LEU A 345 6.13 17.56 19.62
CA LEU A 345 4.97 16.73 20.01
C LEU A 345 3.68 17.57 20.01
N MET A 346 3.63 18.69 19.29
CA MET A 346 2.45 19.54 19.22
C MET A 346 1.22 18.74 18.76
N ASN A 347 0.09 18.89 19.46
CA ASN A 347 -1.16 18.17 19.20
C ASN A 347 -1.02 16.63 19.15
N CYS A 348 0.03 16.05 19.74
CA CYS A 348 0.23 14.62 19.77
C CYS A 348 -0.71 13.94 20.79
N ASP A 349 -1.23 12.77 20.43
CA ASP A 349 -2.04 11.95 21.34
C ASP A 349 -1.13 11.00 22.14
N LEU A 350 -0.88 11.37 23.40
CA LEU A 350 0.01 10.65 24.33
C LEU A 350 -0.79 9.89 25.41
N VAL A 351 -2.08 9.62 25.17
CA VAL A 351 -2.96 8.98 26.15
C VAL A 351 -2.36 7.66 26.62
N LYS A 352 -2.16 7.54 27.93
CA LYS A 352 -1.55 6.39 28.61
C LYS A 352 -0.16 5.98 28.08
N ALA A 353 0.54 6.89 27.41
CA ALA A 353 1.96 6.70 27.08
C ALA A 353 2.81 6.75 28.36
N ASN A 354 3.98 6.12 28.33
CA ASN A 354 4.95 6.17 29.42
C ASN A 354 6.13 7.07 29.01
N LEU A 355 6.21 8.26 29.60
CA LEU A 355 7.29 9.23 29.43
C LEU A 355 8.21 9.31 30.67
N ALA A 356 8.13 8.33 31.58
CA ALA A 356 8.99 8.30 32.76
C ALA A 356 10.46 8.25 32.35
N ARG A 357 11.31 9.05 33.02
CA ARG A 357 12.74 9.19 32.68
C ARG A 357 13.00 9.66 31.23
N THR A 358 12.02 10.16 30.50
CA THR A 358 12.24 10.74 29.17
C THR A 358 12.87 12.12 29.30
N ILE A 359 13.75 12.49 28.38
CA ILE A 359 14.33 13.84 28.33
C ILE A 359 13.48 14.69 27.40
N LEU A 360 12.65 15.56 27.96
CA LEU A 360 11.75 16.48 27.26
C LEU A 360 12.28 17.93 27.26
N TYR A 361 13.60 18.10 27.40
CA TYR A 361 14.21 19.43 27.46
C TYR A 361 13.95 20.20 26.15
N GLU A 362 13.38 21.41 26.25
CA GLU A 362 12.96 22.24 25.09
C GLU A 362 11.97 21.54 24.12
N THR A 363 11.25 20.51 24.57
CA THR A 363 10.26 19.82 23.74
C THR A 363 8.97 20.64 23.63
N ASN A 364 8.38 20.70 22.44
CA ASN A 364 7.07 21.33 22.24
C ASN A 364 5.96 20.29 22.46
N LEU A 365 5.20 20.39 23.56
CA LEU A 365 4.04 19.56 23.88
C LEU A 365 2.72 20.34 23.70
N SER A 366 2.73 21.49 23.04
CA SER A 366 1.56 22.35 22.96
C SER A 366 0.35 21.64 22.33
N GLY A 367 -0.82 21.74 22.96
CA GLY A 367 -2.03 21.06 22.49
C GLY A 367 -2.05 19.53 22.63
N ALA A 368 -0.98 18.90 23.13
CA ALA A 368 -0.90 17.45 23.28
C ALA A 368 -1.88 16.92 24.34
N ASP A 369 -2.30 15.67 24.17
CA ASP A 369 -3.23 15.00 25.08
C ASP A 369 -2.48 14.08 26.04
N LEU A 370 -2.40 14.48 27.32
CA LEU A 370 -1.63 13.77 28.35
C LEU A 370 -2.48 12.89 29.28
N MET A 371 -3.70 12.51 28.88
CA MET A 371 -4.59 11.73 29.74
C MET A 371 -3.94 10.40 30.16
N GLY A 372 -3.65 10.27 31.46
CA GLY A 372 -3.04 9.08 32.03
C GLY A 372 -1.59 8.84 31.56
N THR A 373 -0.94 9.82 30.92
CA THR A 373 0.48 9.73 30.56
C THR A 373 1.33 9.66 31.81
N ARG A 374 2.26 8.71 31.88
CA ARG A 374 3.14 8.58 33.04
C ARG A 374 4.38 9.44 32.84
N LEU A 375 4.53 10.50 33.63
CA LEU A 375 5.76 11.33 33.65
C LEU A 375 6.77 10.86 34.70
N PHE A 376 6.32 10.16 35.74
CA PHE A 376 7.14 9.67 36.85
C PHE A 376 6.46 8.43 37.47
N TYR A 377 7.20 7.71 38.32
CA TYR A 377 6.67 6.67 39.20
C TYR A 377 6.56 7.20 40.63
N GLY A 378 5.87 6.48 41.51
CA GLY A 378 5.68 6.90 42.89
C GLY A 378 4.75 8.12 43.04
N SER A 379 4.93 8.88 44.11
CA SER A 379 4.13 10.08 44.41
C SER A 379 4.72 11.32 43.74
N ALA A 380 3.87 12.24 43.27
CA ALA A 380 4.28 13.51 42.66
C ALA A 380 5.16 14.37 43.60
N THR A 381 5.01 14.20 44.92
CA THR A 381 5.74 14.97 45.94
C THR A 381 7.18 14.51 46.15
N THR A 382 7.44 13.23 45.92
CA THR A 382 8.75 12.57 46.10
C THR A 382 9.45 12.32 44.77
N ALA A 383 8.70 12.30 43.66
CA ALA A 383 9.24 12.12 42.34
C ALA A 383 10.25 13.21 41.98
N THR A 384 11.42 12.79 41.50
CA THR A 384 12.47 13.67 41.00
C THR A 384 12.84 13.28 39.56
N PRO A 385 13.31 14.25 38.73
CA PRO A 385 13.76 13.98 37.38
C PRO A 385 14.90 12.96 37.37
N ARG A 386 14.99 12.18 36.30
CA ARG A 386 16.16 11.33 36.08
C ARG A 386 17.45 12.14 36.14
N THR A 387 18.48 11.52 36.69
CA THR A 387 19.86 12.00 36.59
C THR A 387 20.68 10.99 35.80
N ARG A 388 21.94 11.34 35.52
CA ARG A 388 22.83 10.48 34.74
C ARG A 388 23.31 9.24 35.52
N ASN A 389 23.48 9.40 36.83
CA ASN A 389 24.22 8.45 37.66
C ASN A 389 23.36 7.79 38.75
N ASP A 390 22.19 8.35 39.07
CA ASP A 390 21.36 7.80 40.16
C ASP A 390 20.43 6.70 39.66
N ILE A 391 20.30 5.68 40.50
CA ILE A 391 19.45 4.52 40.27
C ILE A 391 17.98 4.94 40.51
N PRO A 392 17.05 4.64 39.58
CA PRO A 392 15.64 4.94 39.79
C PRO A 392 15.07 4.18 40.99
N ASN A 393 14.28 4.86 41.81
CA ASN A 393 13.47 4.23 42.84
C ASN A 393 12.00 4.24 42.41
N TYR A 394 11.50 3.14 41.86
CA TYR A 394 10.11 3.05 41.38
C TYR A 394 9.06 3.00 42.49
N THR A 395 9.48 2.81 43.75
CA THR A 395 8.57 2.84 44.91
C THR A 395 8.34 4.27 45.37
N THR A 396 9.42 5.04 45.58
CA THR A 396 9.33 6.44 46.03
C THR A 396 9.09 7.42 44.89
N GLY A 397 9.56 7.10 43.68
CA GLY A 397 9.53 7.98 42.52
C GLY A 397 10.81 8.76 42.27
N GLU A 398 11.79 8.68 43.18
CA GLU A 398 13.05 9.38 43.03
C GLU A 398 13.82 8.91 41.79
N PHE A 399 14.31 9.87 41.02
CA PHE A 399 15.03 9.69 39.76
C PHE A 399 14.21 8.99 38.67
N THR A 400 12.90 8.87 38.82
CA THR A 400 12.04 8.21 37.83
C THR A 400 11.32 9.17 36.90
N GLY A 401 11.36 10.46 37.22
CA GLY A 401 10.61 11.47 36.50
C GLY A 401 11.25 11.91 35.19
N ALA A 402 10.41 12.41 34.28
CA ALA A 402 10.84 13.03 33.03
C ALA A 402 11.55 14.37 33.30
N VAL A 403 12.55 14.70 32.47
CA VAL A 403 13.17 16.03 32.49
C VAL A 403 12.30 16.95 31.65
N VAL A 404 11.58 17.88 32.29
CA VAL A 404 10.57 18.74 31.66
C VAL A 404 10.99 20.22 31.63
N GLU A 405 12.28 20.48 31.82
CA GLU A 405 12.83 21.82 31.81
C GLU A 405 12.71 22.47 30.42
N ASN A 406 12.22 23.71 30.39
CA ASN A 406 11.99 24.49 29.16
C ASN A 406 11.04 23.83 28.14
N ALA A 407 10.27 22.82 28.54
CA ALA A 407 9.24 22.23 27.70
C ALA A 407 8.00 23.13 27.63
N ASP A 408 7.38 23.20 26.46
CA ASP A 408 6.16 23.98 26.24
C ASP A 408 4.91 23.12 26.44
N PHE A 409 4.15 23.38 27.50
CA PHE A 409 2.88 22.71 27.82
C PHE A 409 1.65 23.55 27.43
N SER A 410 1.81 24.59 26.61
CA SER A 410 0.71 25.50 26.24
C SER A 410 -0.48 24.73 25.67
N ASN A 411 -1.67 24.95 26.22
CA ASN A 411 -2.92 24.30 25.78
C ASN A 411 -2.91 22.76 25.85
N VAL A 412 -2.03 22.14 26.64
CA VAL A 412 -2.08 20.69 26.88
C VAL A 412 -3.44 20.28 27.44
N GLN A 413 -3.95 19.16 26.93
CA GLN A 413 -5.26 18.63 27.27
C GLN A 413 -5.15 17.54 28.33
N ARG A 414 -6.15 17.50 29.22
CA ARG A 414 -6.36 16.42 30.22
C ARG A 414 -5.12 16.13 31.10
N LEU A 415 -4.41 17.20 31.48
CA LEU A 415 -3.34 17.17 32.47
C LEU A 415 -3.94 16.92 33.87
N SER A 416 -3.50 15.88 34.55
CA SER A 416 -3.91 15.58 35.94
C SER A 416 -3.25 16.54 36.94
N ASP A 417 -3.82 16.65 38.15
CA ASP A 417 -3.25 17.47 39.22
C ASP A 417 -1.82 17.05 39.59
N GLU A 418 -1.56 15.73 39.59
CA GLU A 418 -0.24 15.17 39.89
C GLU A 418 0.79 15.49 38.77
N GLN A 419 0.38 15.37 37.51
CA GLN A 419 1.22 15.75 36.37
C GLN A 419 1.50 17.26 36.38
N ARG A 420 0.48 18.09 36.65
CA ARG A 420 0.62 19.54 36.79
C ARG A 420 1.63 19.89 37.89
N TYR A 421 1.47 19.30 39.08
CA TYR A 421 2.39 19.51 40.19
C TYR A 421 3.83 19.19 39.80
N TYR A 422 4.05 18.03 39.16
CA TYR A 422 5.38 17.63 38.73
C TYR A 422 5.98 18.58 37.69
N CYS A 423 5.23 18.94 36.64
CA CYS A 423 5.68 19.89 35.62
C CYS A 423 5.98 21.27 36.20
N CYS A 424 5.19 21.74 37.15
CA CYS A 424 5.43 22.99 37.83
C CYS A 424 6.67 22.94 38.75
N ALA A 425 6.86 21.84 39.48
CA ALA A 425 7.98 21.68 40.40
C ALA A 425 9.32 21.57 39.69
N TRP A 426 9.37 20.88 38.54
CA TRP A 426 10.60 20.50 37.84
C TRP A 426 10.73 21.05 36.42
N GLY A 427 9.89 22.01 36.03
CA GLY A 427 9.92 22.61 34.69
C GLY A 427 10.77 23.87 34.56
N GLY A 428 11.08 24.55 35.66
CA GLY A 428 11.72 25.86 35.63
C GLY A 428 10.81 26.98 35.08
N PRO A 429 11.33 28.20 34.93
CA PRO A 429 10.51 29.39 34.71
C PRO A 429 9.71 29.36 33.40
N ASN A 430 10.31 28.88 32.30
CA ASN A 430 9.67 28.83 31.00
C ASN A 430 8.51 27.84 30.98
N THR A 431 8.75 26.60 31.42
CA THR A 431 7.70 25.57 31.52
C THR A 431 6.57 26.02 32.44
N ARG A 432 6.88 26.61 33.61
CA ARG A 432 5.86 27.08 34.56
C ARG A 432 4.90 28.11 33.97
N SER A 433 5.35 28.91 33.00
CA SER A 433 4.50 29.90 32.32
C SER A 433 3.52 29.29 31.31
N THR A 434 3.76 28.06 30.84
CA THR A 434 2.96 27.39 29.80
C THR A 434 2.02 26.31 30.34
N VAL A 435 2.25 25.82 31.56
CA VAL A 435 1.45 24.77 32.19
C VAL A 435 -0.02 25.20 32.37
N PRO A 436 -1.00 24.46 31.82
CA PRO A 436 -2.43 24.75 32.01
C PRO A 436 -2.83 24.69 33.49
N GLY A 437 -3.63 25.66 33.92
CA GLY A 437 -4.03 25.80 35.33
C GLY A 437 -2.99 26.48 36.23
N GLY A 438 -1.84 26.87 35.67
CA GLY A 438 -0.80 27.62 36.39
C GLY A 438 -0.05 26.81 37.44
N CYS A 439 0.96 27.45 38.04
CA CYS A 439 1.85 26.83 39.03
C CYS A 439 1.75 27.49 40.42
N GLU A 440 0.62 28.14 40.72
CA GLU A 440 0.37 28.75 42.02
C GLU A 440 0.39 27.69 43.13
N GLY A 441 1.08 27.99 44.23
CA GLY A 441 1.22 27.06 45.37
C GLY A 441 2.19 25.89 45.16
N VAL A 442 2.80 25.74 43.97
CA VAL A 442 3.80 24.69 43.71
C VAL A 442 5.21 25.28 43.78
N PRO A 443 6.10 24.77 44.66
CA PRO A 443 7.46 25.27 44.78
C PRO A 443 8.24 25.02 43.49
N ASP A 444 9.04 26.00 43.06
CA ASP A 444 10.02 25.78 41.98
C ASP A 444 11.27 25.12 42.58
N ARG A 445 11.52 23.87 42.21
CA ARG A 445 12.67 23.09 42.72
C ARG A 445 13.94 23.32 41.88
N LEU A 446 13.82 23.97 40.72
CA LEU A 446 14.94 24.27 39.81
C LEU A 446 15.42 25.72 39.90
N ALA A 447 14.60 26.62 40.46
CA ALA A 447 15.05 27.97 40.79
C ALA A 447 16.23 27.90 41.78
N SER A 448 17.35 28.54 41.40
CA SER A 448 18.46 28.75 42.33
C SER A 448 18.00 29.62 43.51
N PRO A 449 18.45 29.35 44.75
CA PRO A 449 18.08 30.12 45.94
C PRO A 449 18.51 31.59 45.87
#